data_AF-A0A972W719-F1
#
_entry.id   AF-A0A972W719-F1
#
_cell.length_a   1.000
_cell.length_b   1.000
_cell.length_c   1.000
_cell.angle_alpha   90.00
_cell.angle_beta   90.00
_cell.angle_gamma   90.00
#
_symmetry.space_group_name_H-M   'P 1'
#
loop_
_entity.id
_entity.type
_entity.pdbx_description
1 polymer ?
#
loop_
_entity_poly.entity_id
_entity_poly.type
_entity_poly.pdbx_seq_one_letter_code
_entity_poly.pdbx_strand_id
1 'polypeptide(L)'
;MAQQKLTDRTFGLAFAAIFSIFATVGWLAFGVIVGWLLIGSGLFLAIALIAPGALLPFNRLWSILAGRIHRVVNFTLLASFFYLLILPFGLIMRLFGRDPLKRTPVPKTATYWHPVTRHTDETTLPDMF
;
A
#
# COMPACT_ATOMS: atom_id res chain seq x y z
N MET A 1 6.19 -6.39 14.84
CA MET A 1 6.04 -4.94 14.55
C MET A 1 4.87 -4.42 15.35
N ALA A 2 5.12 -3.51 16.28
CA ALA A 2 4.10 -2.95 17.17
C ALA A 2 3.04 -2.22 16.32
N GLN A 3 1.78 -2.69 16.40
CA GLN A 3 0.65 -1.99 15.82
C GLN A 3 0.49 -0.66 16.58
N GLN A 4 0.94 0.43 15.96
CA GLN A 4 0.76 1.78 16.46
C GLN A 4 -0.75 2.07 16.43
N LYS A 5 -1.42 1.88 17.57
CA LYS A 5 -2.82 2.32 17.77
C LYS A 5 -2.82 3.82 17.50
N LEU A 6 -3.41 4.23 16.37
CA LEU A 6 -3.67 5.64 16.08
C LEU A 6 -4.41 6.21 17.29
N THR A 7 -3.74 7.11 18.00
CA THR A 7 -4.30 7.81 19.15
C THR A 7 -5.57 8.51 18.67
N ASP A 8 -6.67 8.36 19.40
CA ASP A 8 -8.01 8.81 18.96
C ASP A 8 -8.05 10.31 18.58
N ARG A 9 -7.12 11.10 19.13
CA ARG A 9 -6.88 12.51 18.79
C ARG A 9 -6.37 12.73 17.35
N THR A 10 -5.49 11.86 16.87
CA THR A 10 -4.93 11.94 15.50
C THR A 10 -6.01 11.64 14.46
N PHE A 11 -6.94 10.73 14.78
CA PHE A 11 -8.10 10.45 13.93
C PHE A 11 -9.03 11.66 13.84
N GLY A 12 -9.37 12.27 14.99
CA GLY A 12 -10.17 13.50 15.03
C GLY A 12 -9.52 14.67 14.28
N LEU A 13 -8.21 14.87 14.43
CA LEU A 13 -7.44 15.90 13.73
C LEU A 13 -7.40 15.67 12.21
N ALA A 14 -7.22 14.43 11.75
CA ALA A 14 -7.23 14.10 10.33
C ALA A 14 -8.58 14.42 9.68
N PHE A 15 -9.69 14.05 10.34
CA PHE A 15 -11.03 14.39 9.85
C PHE A 15 -11.30 15.90 9.87
N ALA A 16 -10.88 16.62 10.92
CA ALA A 16 -10.99 18.07 10.98
C ALA A 16 -10.22 18.75 9.84
N ALA A 17 -9.01 18.27 9.53
CA ALA A 17 -8.21 18.76 8.40
C ALA A 17 -8.90 18.48 7.05
N ILE A 18 -9.42 17.27 6.85
CA ILE A 18 -10.14 16.91 5.62
C ILE A 18 -11.37 17.81 5.43
N PHE A 19 -12.22 17.95 6.45
CA PHE A 19 -13.40 18.82 6.37
C PHE A 19 -13.03 20.29 6.13
N SER A 20 -11.96 20.79 6.75
CA SER A 20 -11.45 22.15 6.52
C SER A 20 -10.97 22.36 5.08
N ILE A 21 -10.27 21.39 4.49
CA ILE A 21 -9.84 21.43 3.09
C ILE A 21 -11.05 21.42 2.16
N PHE A 22 -12.01 20.51 2.37
CA PHE A 22 -13.23 20.46 1.55
C PHE A 22 -14.06 21.73 1.65
N ALA A 23 -14.17 22.33 2.84
CA ALA A 23 -14.86 23.61 3.03
C ALA A 23 -14.15 24.76 2.28
N THR A 24 -12.81 24.79 2.36
CA THR A 24 -11.99 25.82 1.69
C THR A 24 -12.03 25.66 0.17
N VAL A 25 -11.92 24.44 -0.33
CA VAL A 25 -12.01 24.13 -1.77
C VAL A 25 -13.42 24.40 -2.30
N GLY A 26 -14.47 24.04 -1.55
CA GLY A 26 -15.85 24.32 -1.93
C GLY A 26 -16.13 25.82 -2.03
N TRP A 27 -15.58 26.60 -1.09
CA TRP A 27 -15.69 28.06 -1.12
C TRP A 27 -14.97 28.68 -2.31
N LEU A 28 -13.74 28.23 -2.62
CA LEU A 28 -12.95 28.74 -3.74
C LEU A 28 -13.45 28.29 -5.12
N ALA A 29 -13.98 27.06 -5.23
CA ALA A 29 -14.36 26.47 -6.52
C ALA A 29 -15.80 26.79 -6.96
N PHE A 30 -16.74 26.98 -6.02
CA PHE A 30 -18.16 27.13 -6.35
C PHE A 30 -18.79 28.44 -5.86
N GLY A 31 -18.12 29.21 -4.98
CA GLY A 31 -18.66 30.47 -4.44
C GLY A 31 -19.95 30.31 -3.61
N VAL A 32 -20.44 29.08 -3.43
CA VAL A 32 -21.60 28.75 -2.61
C VAL A 32 -21.10 28.39 -1.23
N ILE A 33 -21.43 29.21 -0.23
CA ILE A 33 -21.32 28.80 1.17
C ILE A 33 -22.36 27.72 1.38
N VAL A 34 -21.94 26.46 1.30
CA VAL A 34 -22.80 25.33 1.65
C VAL A 34 -22.90 25.32 3.17
N GLY A 35 -23.85 26.08 3.72
CA GLY A 35 -24.00 26.27 5.17
C GLY A 35 -24.09 24.96 5.95
N TRP A 36 -24.62 23.90 5.34
CA TRP A 36 -24.63 22.55 5.91
C TRP A 36 -23.24 21.93 6.06
N LEU A 37 -22.28 22.23 5.18
CA LEU A 37 -20.88 21.80 5.30
C LEU A 37 -20.15 22.55 6.42
N LEU A 38 -20.43 23.85 6.61
CA LEU A 38 -19.86 24.63 7.71
C LEU A 38 -20.43 24.18 9.07
N ILE A 39 -21.73 23.94 9.15
CA ILE A 39 -22.37 23.35 10.33
C ILE A 39 -21.83 21.95 10.58
N GLY A 40 -21.66 21.13 9.53
CA GLY A 40 -21.05 19.80 9.61
C GLY A 40 -19.60 19.84 10.11
N SER A 41 -18.79 20.77 9.60
CA SER A 41 -17.40 20.97 10.03
C SER A 41 -17.32 21.47 11.46
N GLY A 42 -18.14 22.46 11.83
CA GLY A 42 -18.19 23.00 13.20
C GLY A 42 -18.67 21.96 14.21
N LEU A 43 -19.67 21.16 13.86
CA LEU A 43 -20.17 20.08 14.68
C LEU A 43 -19.12 18.96 14.82
N PHE A 44 -18.46 18.55 13.74
CA PHE A 44 -17.38 17.55 13.79
C PHE A 44 -16.19 18.05 14.62
N LEU A 45 -15.81 19.31 14.47
CA LEU A 45 -14.71 19.93 15.22
C LEU A 45 -15.06 20.08 16.70
N ALA A 46 -16.30 20.45 17.02
CA ALA A 46 -16.81 20.51 18.39
C ALA A 46 -16.88 19.12 19.03
N ILE A 47 -17.36 18.09 18.32
CA ILE A 47 -17.39 16.71 18.83
C ILE A 47 -15.96 16.16 19.00
N ALA A 48 -15.04 16.48 18.07
CA ALA A 48 -13.64 16.09 18.16
C ALA A 48 -12.90 16.73 19.36
N LEU A 49 -13.26 17.97 19.74
CA LEU A 49 -12.65 18.71 20.86
C LEU A 49 -13.29 18.42 22.21
N ILE A 50 -14.63 18.31 22.27
CA ILE A 50 -15.39 18.24 23.53
C ILE A 50 -15.54 16.80 24.02
N ALA A 51 -15.74 15.83 23.11
CA ALA A 51 -16.04 14.45 23.48
C ALA A 51 -15.38 13.45 22.50
N PRO A 52 -14.04 13.28 22.54
CA PRO A 52 -13.35 12.26 21.75
C PRO A 52 -13.85 10.83 22.04
N GLY A 53 -14.47 10.60 23.22
CA GLY A 53 -15.10 9.35 23.59
C GLY A 53 -16.36 8.96 22.79
N ALA A 54 -17.06 9.92 22.17
CA ALA A 54 -18.17 9.61 21.28
C ALA A 54 -17.70 9.09 19.91
N LEU A 55 -16.49 9.48 19.48
CA LEU A 55 -15.85 8.96 18.27
C LEU A 55 -15.18 7.59 18.49
N LEU A 56 -15.05 7.10 19.72
CA LEU A 56 -14.41 5.81 20.02
C LEU A 56 -15.04 4.61 19.27
N PRO A 57 -16.37 4.38 19.32
CA PRO A 57 -16.98 3.28 18.58
C PRO A 57 -16.89 3.48 17.07
N PHE A 58 -16.94 4.73 16.61
CA PHE A 58 -16.84 5.07 15.18
C PHE A 58 -15.43 4.85 14.62
N ASN A 59 -14.38 5.28 15.34
CA ASN A 59 -12.98 5.03 15.00
C ASN A 59 -12.70 3.52 14.96
N ARG A 60 -13.26 2.76 15.91
CA ARG A 60 -13.12 1.30 15.93
C ARG A 60 -13.82 0.64 14.73
N LEU A 61 -15.01 1.10 14.36
CA LEU A 61 -15.72 0.58 13.19
C LEU A 61 -14.99 0.94 11.89
N TRP A 62 -14.54 2.19 11.78
CA TRP A 62 -13.78 2.69 10.65
C TRP A 62 -12.45 1.96 10.48
N SER A 63 -11.70 1.73 11.55
CA SER A 63 -10.42 1.01 11.47
C SER A 63 -10.59 -0.44 11.00
N ILE A 64 -11.67 -1.13 11.42
CA ILE A 64 -11.98 -2.47 10.93
C ILE A 64 -12.32 -2.43 9.43
N LEU A 65 -13.14 -1.48 9.01
CA LEU A 65 -13.52 -1.31 7.61
C LEU A 65 -12.32 -0.95 6.74
N ALA A 66 -11.53 0.04 7.17
CA ALA A 66 -10.30 0.47 6.52
C ALA A 66 -9.30 -0.69 6.41
N GLY A 67 -9.16 -1.53 7.44
CA GLY A 67 -8.30 -2.72 7.38
C GLY A 67 -8.76 -3.75 6.34
N ARG A 68 -10.08 -3.95 6.20
CA ARG A 68 -10.66 -4.84 5.17
C ARG A 68 -10.45 -4.28 3.76
N ILE A 69 -10.71 -2.98 3.56
CA ILE A 69 -10.46 -2.29 2.28
C ILE A 69 -8.98 -2.35 1.94
N HIS A 70 -8.11 -2.07 2.91
CA HIS A 70 -6.66 -2.08 2.71
C HIS A 70 -6.15 -3.45 2.25
N ARG A 71 -6.71 -4.55 2.77
CA ARG A 71 -6.37 -5.90 2.30
C ARG A 71 -6.70 -6.10 0.82
N VAL A 72 -7.89 -5.68 0.39
CA VAL A 72 -8.30 -5.77 -1.01
C VAL A 72 -7.41 -4.90 -1.88
N VAL A 73 -7.18 -3.65 -1.49
CA VAL A 73 -6.30 -2.72 -2.21
C VAL A 73 -4.88 -3.28 -2.34
N ASN A 74 -4.32 -3.84 -1.26
CA ASN A 74 -2.99 -4.43 -1.29
C ASN A 74 -2.92 -5.62 -2.27
N PHE A 75 -3.92 -6.50 -2.24
CA PHE A 75 -3.98 -7.62 -3.19
C PHE A 75 -4.15 -7.13 -4.63
N THR A 76 -5.01 -6.15 -4.86
CA THR A 76 -5.21 -5.54 -6.18
C THR A 76 -3.96 -4.85 -6.67
N LEU A 77 -3.24 -4.10 -5.84
CA LEU A 77 -1.97 -3.47 -6.21
C LEU A 77 -0.93 -4.52 -6.60
N LEU A 78 -0.78 -5.58 -5.81
CA LEU A 78 0.17 -6.65 -6.10
C LEU A 78 -0.19 -7.39 -7.39
N ALA A 79 -1.48 -7.70 -7.58
CA ALA A 79 -1.98 -8.34 -8.80
C ALA A 79 -1.75 -7.42 -10.01
N SER A 80 -2.14 -6.16 -9.95
CA SER A 80 -1.93 -5.19 -11.02
C SER A 80 -0.46 -5.04 -11.36
N PHE A 81 0.42 -4.91 -10.37
CA PHE A 81 1.87 -4.84 -10.60
C PHE A 81 2.38 -6.09 -11.33
N PHE A 82 1.95 -7.28 -10.90
CA PHE A 82 2.33 -8.52 -11.55
C PHE A 82 1.81 -8.60 -12.99
N TYR A 83 0.52 -8.34 -13.22
CA TYR A 83 -0.11 -8.47 -14.53
C TYR A 83 0.28 -7.37 -15.51
N LEU A 84 0.61 -6.16 -15.04
CA LEU A 84 0.97 -5.02 -15.90
C LEU A 84 2.46 -4.89 -16.15
N LEU A 85 3.32 -5.36 -15.24
CA LEU A 85 4.77 -5.21 -15.39
C LEU A 85 5.44 -6.57 -15.58
N ILE A 86 5.28 -7.48 -14.62
CA ILE A 86 6.04 -8.74 -14.60
C ILE A 86 5.60 -9.67 -15.73
N LEU A 87 4.28 -9.86 -15.89
CA LEU A 87 3.70 -10.75 -16.89
C LEU A 87 4.04 -10.32 -18.33
N PRO A 88 3.80 -9.06 -18.76
CA PRO A 88 4.13 -8.65 -20.13
C PRO A 88 5.63 -8.66 -20.35
N PHE A 89 6.45 -8.30 -19.36
CA PHE A 89 7.91 -8.39 -19.48
C PHE A 89 8.37 -9.83 -19.70
N GLY A 90 7.82 -10.79 -18.95
CA GLY A 90 8.07 -12.22 -19.17
C GLY A 90 7.57 -12.73 -20.52
N LEU A 91 6.42 -12.25 -20.98
CA LEU A 91 5.87 -12.59 -22.30
C LEU A 91 6.76 -12.04 -23.42
N ILE A 92 7.26 -10.81 -23.28
CA ILE A 92 8.21 -10.19 -24.20
C ILE A 92 9.50 -11.02 -24.24
N MET A 93 10.09 -11.39 -23.10
CA MET A 93 11.28 -12.25 -23.07
C MET A 93 11.04 -13.59 -23.77
N ARG A 94 9.87 -14.20 -23.55
CA ARG A 94 9.47 -15.45 -24.21
C ARG A 94 9.37 -15.28 -25.73
N LEU A 95 8.80 -14.18 -26.21
CA LEU A 95 8.74 -13.86 -27.65
C LEU A 95 10.13 -13.67 -28.25
N PHE A 96 11.07 -13.06 -27.51
CA PHE A 96 12.48 -12.92 -27.92
C PHE A 96 13.30 -14.21 -27.74
N GLY A 97 12.69 -15.33 -27.36
CA GLY A 97 13.37 -16.62 -27.20
C GLY A 97 14.38 -16.68 -26.05
N ARG A 98 14.38 -15.68 -25.15
CA ARG A 98 15.21 -15.68 -23.95
C ARG A 98 14.46 -16.39 -22.84
N ASP A 99 14.87 -17.62 -22.54
CA ASP A 99 14.48 -18.34 -21.33
C ASP A 99 15.59 -18.23 -20.27
N PRO A 100 15.54 -17.22 -19.37
CA PRO A 100 16.55 -17.07 -18.32
C PRO A 100 16.53 -18.23 -17.31
N LEU A 101 15.44 -18.99 -17.24
CA LEU A 101 15.29 -20.10 -16.31
C LEU A 101 15.59 -21.46 -16.92
N LYS A 102 15.96 -21.54 -18.21
CA LYS A 102 16.27 -22.78 -18.94
C LYS A 102 15.27 -23.91 -18.63
N ARG A 103 13.97 -23.58 -18.66
CA ARG A 103 12.90 -24.48 -18.20
C ARG A 103 12.57 -25.56 -19.21
N THR A 104 13.01 -25.42 -20.45
CA THR A 104 12.88 -26.46 -21.47
C THR A 104 13.85 -27.61 -21.19
N PRO A 105 13.35 -28.83 -20.88
CA PRO A 105 14.21 -29.98 -20.71
C PRO A 105 14.90 -30.30 -22.03
N VAL A 106 16.22 -30.36 -22.00
CA VAL A 106 17.05 -30.64 -23.19
C VAL A 106 17.20 -32.15 -23.30
N PRO A 107 16.64 -32.81 -24.34
CA PRO A 107 16.82 -34.24 -24.52
C PRO A 107 18.29 -34.55 -24.80
N LYS A 108 18.86 -35.53 -24.07
CA LYS A 108 20.28 -35.97 -24.07
C LYS A 108 21.27 -35.23 -23.15
N THR A 109 20.81 -34.50 -22.14
CA THR A 109 21.72 -33.94 -21.12
C THR A 109 21.89 -34.89 -19.93
N ALA A 110 23.13 -35.21 -19.56
CA ALA A 110 23.45 -36.11 -18.44
C ALA A 110 23.15 -35.50 -17.05
N THR A 111 23.13 -34.17 -16.94
CA THR A 111 22.93 -33.45 -15.68
C THR A 111 22.55 -31.99 -15.93
N TYR A 112 21.59 -31.46 -15.16
CA TYR A 112 21.16 -30.04 -15.21
C TYR A 112 21.93 -29.14 -14.21
N TRP A 113 22.79 -29.72 -13.37
CA TRP A 113 23.63 -28.98 -12.44
C TRP A 113 24.59 -28.06 -13.19
N HIS A 114 24.58 -26.78 -12.83
CA HIS A 114 25.59 -25.84 -13.26
C HIS A 114 26.71 -25.80 -12.21
N PRO A 115 27.99 -25.87 -12.62
CA PRO A 115 29.09 -25.73 -11.69
C PRO A 115 29.03 -24.33 -11.05
N VAL A 116 29.29 -24.27 -9.76
CA VAL A 116 29.42 -22.99 -9.04
C VAL A 116 30.65 -22.29 -9.60
N THR A 117 30.44 -21.16 -10.29
CA THR A 117 31.53 -20.37 -10.90
C THR A 117 32.18 -19.39 -9.93
N ARG A 118 31.77 -19.38 -8.65
CA ARG A 118 32.42 -18.56 -7.63
C ARG A 118 33.71 -19.25 -7.21
N HIS A 119 34.84 -18.64 -7.54
CA HIS A 119 36.15 -19.04 -7.01
C HIS A 119 36.21 -18.66 -5.53
N THR A 120 35.98 -19.65 -4.66
CA THR A 120 36.25 -19.51 -3.23
C THR A 120 37.74 -19.74 -3.01
N ASP A 121 38.53 -18.66 -3.06
CA ASP A 121 39.92 -18.65 -2.64
C ASP A 121 40.04 -18.36 -1.13
N GLU A 122 41.18 -18.67 -0.52
CA GLU A 122 41.43 -18.41 0.91
C GLU A 122 41.23 -16.93 1.30
N THR A 123 41.40 -16.02 0.33
CA THR A 123 41.17 -14.58 0.50
C THR A 123 39.71 -14.17 0.45
N THR A 124 38.84 -14.97 -0.18
CA THR A 124 37.42 -14.64 -0.43
C THR A 124 36.48 -15.40 0.52
N LEU A 125 36.97 -16.45 1.18
CA LEU A 125 36.23 -17.25 2.15
C LEU A 125 35.67 -16.45 3.35
N PRO A 126 36.40 -15.45 3.92
CA PRO A 126 35.92 -14.67 5.07
C PRO A 126 34.71 -13.80 4.77
N ASP A 127 34.50 -13.37 3.52
CA ASP A 127 33.39 -12.49 3.11
C ASP A 127 32.03 -13.21 3.01
N MET A 128 32.01 -14.52 3.24
CA MET A 128 30.82 -15.36 3.12
C MET A 128 30.02 -15.52 4.42
N PHE A 129 30.54 -15.04 5.56
CA PHE A 129 29.95 -15.15 6.90
C PHE A 129 29.89 -13.80 7.60
#